data_AF-A0A496TH94-F1
#
_entry.id   AF-A0A496TH94-F1
#
_cell.length_a   1.000
_cell.length_b   1.000
_cell.length_c   1.000
_cell.angle_alpha   90.00
_cell.angle_beta   90.00
_cell.angle_gamma   90.00
#
_symmetry.space_group_name_H-M   'P 1'
#
loop_
_entity.id
_entity.type
_entity.pdbx_description
1 polymer ?
#
loop_
_entity_poly.entity_id
_entity_poly.type
_entity_poly.pdbx_seq_one_letter_code
_entity_poly.pdbx_strand_id
1 'polypeptide(L)'
;SSPGNCSYTKRYDIISGNEFILEEIEGLKFYIFPYVFFQVNSKMFGKLLFKLKENLEPEFSNNVYDLYSGVGTISLYLSNYCRNVIGFEIMDEAVNSAELNRKINGVDNCKFVKCDVKKVFSDVSDMRSKYGKPETIILDPPRAGVHRKVLKGVLEIYPDIIIYVSCNLESLCDDLRMLTKNYRISKIQVFDFFPQTYHIETMVKLCKYK
;
A
#
# COMPACT_ATOMS: atom_id res chain seq x y z
N SER A 1 12.41 -5.55 -25.12
CA SER A 1 12.42 -6.98 -24.76
C SER A 1 12.65 -7.07 -23.26
N SER A 2 11.56 -7.12 -22.49
CA SER A 2 11.61 -7.16 -21.03
C SER A 2 11.54 -8.62 -20.54
N PRO A 3 12.45 -9.09 -19.68
CA PRO A 3 12.36 -10.40 -19.07
C PRO A 3 11.32 -10.34 -17.95
N GLY A 4 10.10 -10.77 -18.28
CA GLY A 4 8.97 -10.78 -17.35
C GLY A 4 7.65 -11.17 -18.03
N ASN A 5 7.68 -12.02 -19.06
CA ASN A 5 6.45 -12.58 -19.63
C ASN A 5 6.13 -13.89 -18.91
N CYS A 6 5.40 -13.82 -17.80
CA CYS A 6 4.50 -14.90 -17.46
C CYS A 6 3.13 -14.54 -18.08
N SER A 7 2.81 -15.21 -19.18
CA SER A 7 1.57 -15.04 -19.91
C SER A 7 0.44 -15.75 -19.16
N TYR A 8 -0.04 -15.17 -18.07
CA TYR A 8 -1.21 -15.72 -17.39
C TYR A 8 -2.44 -15.54 -18.28
N THR A 9 -3.03 -16.65 -18.74
CA THR A 9 -4.38 -16.62 -19.30
C THR A 9 -5.35 -16.36 -18.15
N LYS A 10 -6.37 -15.50 -18.35
CA LYS A 10 -7.41 -15.22 -17.33
C LYS A 10 -8.27 -16.43 -16.90
N ARG A 11 -7.87 -17.64 -17.29
CA ARG A 11 -8.58 -18.89 -17.05
C ARG A 11 -7.62 -19.88 -16.41
N TYR A 12 -7.98 -20.38 -15.24
CA TYR A 12 -7.37 -21.51 -14.56
C TYR A 12 -8.49 -22.47 -14.15
N ASP A 13 -8.15 -23.74 -14.04
CA ASP A 13 -9.04 -24.78 -13.53
C ASP A 13 -8.44 -25.33 -12.22
N ILE A 14 -9.27 -25.49 -11.19
CA ILE A 14 -8.84 -26.08 -9.91
C ILE A 14 -8.79 -27.60 -10.09
N ILE A 15 -7.59 -28.16 -10.09
CA ILE A 15 -7.40 -29.61 -10.19
C ILE A 15 -7.68 -30.30 -8.84
N SER A 16 -7.28 -29.66 -7.74
CA SER A 16 -7.48 -30.16 -6.38
C SER A 16 -7.30 -29.04 -5.35
N GLY A 17 -7.89 -29.21 -4.16
CA GLY A 17 -7.74 -28.27 -3.05
C GLY A 17 -8.61 -27.03 -3.17
N ASN A 18 -8.23 -25.99 -2.41
CA ASN A 18 -8.93 -24.70 -2.43
C ASN A 18 -8.41 -23.82 -3.57
N GLU A 19 -9.26 -22.90 -4.00
CA GLU A 19 -8.91 -21.87 -4.97
C GLU A 19 -7.90 -20.84 -4.43
N PHE A 20 -7.73 -20.78 -3.11
CA PHE A 20 -6.90 -19.80 -2.42
C PHE A 20 -5.92 -20.47 -1.45
N ILE A 21 -4.86 -19.74 -1.12
CA ILE A 21 -4.00 -20.01 0.03
C ILE A 21 -4.45 -19.13 1.18
N LEU A 22 -4.51 -19.68 2.40
CA LEU A 22 -4.75 -18.91 3.62
C LEU A 22 -3.42 -18.66 4.32
N GLU A 23 -3.02 -17.41 4.42
CA GLU A 23 -1.82 -16.97 5.14
C GLU A 23 -2.20 -16.17 6.38
N GLU A 24 -1.39 -16.23 7.43
CA GLU A 24 -1.55 -15.41 8.64
C GLU A 24 -0.34 -14.48 8.84
N ILE A 25 -0.60 -13.18 8.99
CA ILE A 25 0.42 -12.16 9.24
C ILE A 25 -0.03 -11.29 10.39
N GLU A 26 0.77 -11.24 11.47
CA GLU A 26 0.50 -10.44 12.67
C GLU A 26 -0.92 -10.66 13.24
N GLY A 27 -1.41 -11.91 13.21
CA GLY A 27 -2.73 -12.31 13.71
C GLY A 27 -3.90 -12.04 12.75
N LEU A 28 -3.65 -11.46 11.57
CA LEU A 28 -4.64 -11.27 10.52
C LEU A 28 -4.55 -12.38 9.48
N LYS A 29 -5.71 -12.82 8.98
CA LYS A 29 -5.85 -13.88 7.99
C LYS A 29 -6.05 -13.29 6.59
N PHE A 30 -5.36 -13.84 5.60
CA PHE A 30 -5.43 -13.38 4.22
C PHE A 30 -5.68 -14.56 3.29
N TYR A 31 -6.77 -14.50 2.54
CA TYR A 31 -6.95 -15.30 1.35
C TYR A 31 -6.14 -14.71 0.20
N ILE A 32 -5.32 -15.56 -0.39
CA ILE A 32 -4.45 -15.25 -1.52
C ILE A 32 -4.94 -16.08 -2.69
N PHE A 33 -5.57 -15.41 -3.64
CA PHE A 33 -6.05 -16.02 -4.88
C PHE A 33 -4.95 -16.05 -5.94
N PRO A 34 -5.14 -16.79 -7.04
CA PRO A 34 -4.27 -16.69 -8.20
C PRO A 34 -4.24 -15.27 -8.75
N TYR A 35 -3.10 -14.86 -9.31
CA TYR A 35 -2.89 -13.56 -9.99
C TYR A 35 -2.93 -12.30 -9.11
N VAL A 36 -3.26 -12.39 -7.82
CA VAL A 36 -3.08 -11.28 -6.90
C VAL A 36 -1.68 -11.30 -6.31
N PHE A 37 -1.08 -10.11 -6.17
CA PHE A 37 0.23 -9.98 -5.54
C PHE A 37 0.12 -10.19 -4.03
N PHE A 38 1.07 -10.93 -3.48
CA PHE A 38 1.27 -11.08 -2.04
C PHE A 38 2.77 -11.11 -1.72
N GLN A 39 3.15 -10.58 -0.56
CA GLN A 39 4.55 -10.53 -0.16
C GLN A 39 5.08 -11.94 0.14
N VAL A 40 6.15 -12.34 -0.55
CA VAL A 40 6.69 -13.71 -0.46
C VAL A 40 7.35 -14.01 0.89
N ASN A 41 7.78 -12.98 1.62
CA ASN A 41 8.46 -13.11 2.91
C ASN A 41 7.59 -12.52 4.02
N SER A 42 6.57 -13.28 4.45
CA SER A 42 5.58 -12.86 5.46
C SER A 42 6.24 -12.41 6.77
N LYS A 43 7.35 -13.04 7.19
CA LYS A 43 8.08 -12.67 8.40
C LYS A 43 8.75 -11.30 8.29
N MET A 44 9.37 -10.98 7.16
CA MET A 44 9.95 -9.65 6.94
C MET A 44 8.85 -8.61 6.75
N PHE A 45 7.74 -9.00 6.10
CA PHE A 45 6.61 -8.11 5.94
C PHE A 45 5.95 -7.74 7.27
N GLY A 46 5.80 -8.68 8.21
CA GLY A 46 5.36 -8.38 9.58
C GLY A 46 6.24 -7.33 10.27
N LYS A 47 7.56 -7.39 10.08
CA LYS A 47 8.48 -6.34 10.58
C LYS A 47 8.26 -4.99 9.91
N LEU A 48 8.01 -4.97 8.59
CA LEU A 48 7.68 -3.75 7.86
C LEU A 48 6.36 -3.16 8.37
N LEU A 49 5.32 -3.99 8.54
CA LEU A 49 4.02 -3.59 9.08
C LEU A 49 4.16 -3.00 10.48
N PHE A 50 4.93 -3.65 11.36
CA PHE A 50 5.24 -3.11 12.69
C PHE A 50 5.90 -1.73 12.61
N LYS A 51 6.82 -1.52 11.67
CA LYS A 51 7.46 -0.22 11.45
C LYS A 51 6.53 0.81 10.78
N LEU A 52 5.59 0.41 9.93
CA LEU A 52 4.55 1.32 9.44
C LEU A 52 3.71 1.85 10.61
N LYS A 53 3.26 0.96 11.50
CA LYS A 53 2.53 1.33 12.71
C LYS A 53 3.29 2.34 13.56
N GLU A 54 4.55 2.04 13.93
CA GLU A 54 5.39 2.96 14.74
C GLU A 54 5.53 4.37 14.14
N ASN A 55 5.29 4.52 12.84
CA ASN A 55 5.44 5.78 12.13
C ASN A 55 4.11 6.52 11.89
N LEU A 56 2.96 5.94 12.26
CA LEU A 56 1.66 6.61 12.30
C LEU A 56 1.61 7.59 13.48
N GLU A 57 1.35 8.88 13.23
CA GLU A 57 1.22 9.88 14.31
C GLU A 57 0.09 10.88 14.01
N PRO A 58 -0.81 11.18 14.97
CA PRO A 58 -1.10 10.41 16.18
C PRO A 58 -1.87 9.12 15.83
N GLU A 59 -1.55 8.01 16.49
CA GLU A 59 -2.30 6.75 16.40
C GLU A 59 -3.78 6.94 16.82
N PHE A 60 -4.68 6.13 16.27
CA PHE A 60 -6.14 6.12 16.50
C PHE A 60 -6.95 7.34 16.05
N SER A 61 -6.34 8.52 15.88
CA SER A 61 -6.98 9.67 15.24
C SER A 61 -6.77 9.74 13.73
N ASN A 62 -5.84 8.94 13.20
CA ASN A 62 -5.39 9.00 11.82
C ASN A 62 -6.44 8.44 10.84
N ASN A 63 -6.82 9.22 9.83
CA ASN A 63 -7.44 8.74 8.60
C ASN A 63 -6.31 8.44 7.61
N VAL A 64 -6.22 7.19 7.17
CA VAL A 64 -5.11 6.72 6.33
C VAL A 64 -5.61 6.42 4.93
N TYR A 65 -4.91 6.94 3.92
CA TYR A 65 -5.07 6.46 2.55
C TYR A 65 -3.91 5.53 2.20
N ASP A 66 -4.22 4.31 1.78
CA ASP A 66 -3.26 3.32 1.32
C ASP A 66 -3.34 3.22 -0.21
N LEU A 67 -2.38 3.82 -0.91
CA LEU A 67 -2.36 3.78 -2.37
C LEU A 67 -1.64 2.52 -2.83
N TYR A 68 -2.21 1.84 -3.83
CA TYR A 68 -1.74 0.53 -4.31
C TYR A 68 -1.96 -0.57 -3.27
N SER A 69 -3.13 -0.57 -2.62
CA SER A 69 -3.39 -1.39 -1.44
C SER A 69 -3.37 -2.91 -1.69
N GLY A 70 -3.39 -3.36 -2.95
CA GLY A 70 -3.39 -4.78 -3.30
C GLY A 70 -4.54 -5.54 -2.62
N VAL A 71 -4.21 -6.67 -2.00
CA VAL A 71 -5.18 -7.49 -1.24
C VAL A 71 -5.47 -6.95 0.17
N GLY A 72 -5.03 -5.73 0.47
CA GLY A 72 -5.36 -4.99 1.68
C GLY A 72 -4.48 -5.28 2.89
N THR A 73 -3.32 -5.91 2.74
CA THR A 73 -2.52 -6.34 3.90
C THR A 73 -2.07 -5.17 4.79
N ILE A 74 -1.53 -4.10 4.19
CA ILE A 74 -1.16 -2.88 4.93
C ILE A 74 -2.42 -2.23 5.51
N SER A 75 -3.42 -2.00 4.66
CA SER A 75 -4.68 -1.37 5.06
C SER A 75 -5.34 -2.04 6.27
N LEU A 76 -5.51 -3.36 6.23
CA LEU A 76 -6.16 -4.13 7.29
C LEU A 76 -5.31 -4.16 8.57
N TYR A 77 -3.99 -4.30 8.43
CA TYR A 77 -3.10 -4.22 9.59
C TYR A 77 -3.17 -2.86 10.30
N LEU A 78 -3.10 -1.76 9.55
CA LEU A 78 -3.14 -0.41 10.11
C LEU A 78 -4.51 -0.02 10.65
N SER A 79 -5.60 -0.65 10.16
CA SER A 79 -6.96 -0.40 10.64
C SER A 79 -7.13 -0.65 12.15
N ASN A 80 -6.30 -1.51 12.74
CA ASN A 80 -6.27 -1.75 14.19
C ASN A 80 -5.71 -0.56 15.00
N TYR A 81 -5.10 0.42 14.35
CA TYR A 81 -4.32 1.50 14.98
C TYR A 81 -4.71 2.89 14.49
N CYS A 82 -5.79 3.02 13.71
CA CYS A 82 -6.20 4.28 13.12
C CYS A 82 -7.72 4.42 13.11
N ARG A 83 -8.21 5.63 12.84
CA ARG A 83 -9.66 5.91 12.84
C ARG A 83 -10.35 5.22 11.68
N ASN A 84 -9.79 5.37 10.48
CA ASN A 84 -10.24 4.67 9.28
C ASN A 84 -9.07 4.47 8.31
N VAL A 85 -9.23 3.50 7.42
CA VAL A 85 -8.33 3.28 6.27
C VAL A 85 -9.13 3.19 4.99
N ILE A 86 -8.68 3.89 3.95
CA ILE A 86 -9.19 3.74 2.59
C ILE A 86 -8.06 3.21 1.71
N GLY A 87 -8.21 1.98 1.22
CA GLY A 87 -7.31 1.36 0.28
C GLY A 87 -7.72 1.62 -1.17
N PHE A 88 -6.77 1.99 -2.01
CA PHE A 88 -6.97 2.27 -3.44
C PHE A 88 -6.22 1.26 -4.30
N GLU A 89 -6.97 0.55 -5.13
CA GLU A 89 -6.43 -0.51 -5.98
C GLU A 89 -7.12 -0.52 -7.35
N ILE A 90 -6.37 -0.78 -8.41
CA ILE A 90 -6.87 -0.76 -9.79
C ILE A 90 -7.39 -2.14 -10.22
N MET A 91 -6.83 -3.22 -9.68
CA MET A 91 -7.19 -4.60 -10.02
C MET A 91 -8.45 -5.05 -9.29
N ASP A 92 -9.47 -5.47 -10.05
CA ASP A 92 -10.73 -5.99 -9.52
C ASP A 92 -10.50 -7.18 -8.57
N GLU A 93 -9.65 -8.10 -9.00
CA GLU A 93 -9.34 -9.34 -8.30
C GLU A 93 -8.71 -9.04 -6.93
N ALA A 94 -7.85 -8.02 -6.86
CA ALA A 94 -7.21 -7.59 -5.62
C ALA A 94 -8.20 -6.89 -4.67
N VAL A 95 -9.06 -6.00 -5.19
CA VAL A 95 -10.12 -5.35 -4.38
C VAL A 95 -11.11 -6.37 -3.81
N ASN A 96 -11.54 -7.34 -4.62
CA ASN A 96 -12.44 -8.41 -4.16
C ASN A 96 -11.77 -9.26 -3.08
N SER A 97 -10.48 -9.58 -3.25
CA SER A 97 -9.69 -10.29 -2.22
C SER A 97 -9.58 -9.46 -0.95
N ALA A 98 -9.31 -8.15 -1.07
CA ALA A 98 -9.20 -7.24 0.07
C ALA A 98 -10.51 -7.12 0.86
N GLU A 99 -11.67 -7.05 0.19
CA GLU A 99 -12.97 -7.05 0.85
C GLU A 99 -13.30 -8.39 1.53
N LEU A 100 -12.88 -9.52 0.95
CA LEU A 100 -13.03 -10.82 1.61
C LEU A 100 -12.12 -10.90 2.86
N ASN A 101 -10.87 -10.46 2.74
CA ASN A 101 -9.91 -10.38 3.85
C ASN A 101 -10.43 -9.45 4.95
N ARG A 102 -11.05 -8.33 4.59
CA ARG A 102 -11.69 -7.43 5.54
C ARG A 102 -12.78 -8.14 6.35
N LYS A 103 -13.66 -8.87 5.67
CA LYS A 103 -14.80 -9.57 6.29
C LYS A 103 -14.33 -10.67 7.24
N ILE A 104 -13.37 -11.50 6.84
CA ILE A 104 -12.91 -12.61 7.71
C ILE A 104 -12.15 -12.13 8.95
N ASN A 105 -11.54 -10.94 8.89
CA ASN A 105 -10.89 -10.34 10.05
C ASN A 105 -11.82 -9.45 10.88
N GLY A 106 -13.10 -9.30 10.50
CA GLY A 106 -14.06 -8.48 11.24
C GLY A 106 -13.70 -7.00 11.29
N VAL A 107 -13.06 -6.47 10.24
CA VAL A 107 -12.59 -5.07 10.20
C VAL A 107 -13.66 -4.16 9.61
N ASP A 108 -14.21 -3.25 10.40
CA ASP A 108 -15.31 -2.36 9.96
C ASP A 108 -14.85 -0.96 9.55
N ASN A 109 -13.68 -0.52 9.99
CA ASN A 109 -13.14 0.83 9.73
C ASN A 109 -12.19 0.88 8.52
N CYS A 110 -12.19 -0.13 7.66
CA CYS A 110 -11.41 -0.17 6.42
C CYS A 110 -12.34 -0.29 5.21
N LYS A 111 -12.05 0.40 4.10
CA LYS A 111 -12.78 0.30 2.83
C LYS A 111 -11.83 0.20 1.66
N PHE A 112 -12.17 -0.59 0.65
CA PHE A 112 -11.40 -0.68 -0.58
C PHE A 112 -12.14 -0.04 -1.76
N VAL A 113 -11.43 0.79 -2.51
CA VAL A 113 -11.96 1.54 -3.64
C VAL A 113 -11.24 1.10 -4.91
N LYS A 114 -11.99 0.44 -5.79
CA LYS A 114 -11.51 0.13 -7.14
C LYS A 114 -11.34 1.40 -7.94
N CYS A 115 -10.11 1.77 -8.25
CA CYS A 115 -9.83 2.94 -9.06
C CYS A 115 -8.43 2.93 -9.68
N ASP A 116 -8.26 3.66 -10.78
CA ASP A 116 -6.93 4.08 -11.19
C ASP A 116 -6.55 5.31 -10.35
N VAL A 117 -5.59 5.14 -9.44
CA VAL A 117 -5.07 6.25 -8.62
C VAL A 117 -4.65 7.45 -9.47
N LYS A 118 -4.22 7.26 -10.73
CA LYS A 118 -3.91 8.39 -11.63
C LYS A 118 -5.14 9.23 -12.00
N LYS A 119 -6.32 8.61 -12.07
CA LYS A 119 -7.60 9.29 -12.35
C LYS A 119 -8.17 9.93 -11.10
N VAL A 120 -8.11 9.22 -9.97
CA VAL A 120 -8.61 9.74 -8.69
C VAL A 120 -7.88 11.01 -8.27
N PHE A 121 -6.56 11.01 -8.40
CA PHE A 121 -5.73 12.17 -8.05
C PHE A 121 -5.68 13.24 -9.14
N SER A 122 -6.54 13.16 -10.17
CA SER A 122 -6.79 14.27 -11.10
C SER A 122 -7.91 15.20 -10.64
N ASP A 123 -8.77 14.75 -9.72
CA ASP A 123 -9.75 15.56 -9.00
C ASP A 123 -9.82 15.09 -7.54
N VAL A 124 -8.91 15.60 -6.71
CA VAL A 124 -8.80 15.21 -5.30
C VAL A 124 -9.97 15.74 -4.45
N SER A 125 -10.79 16.66 -4.97
CA SER A 125 -11.89 17.26 -4.23
C SER A 125 -13.02 16.27 -3.96
N ASP A 126 -13.36 15.44 -4.97
CA ASP A 126 -14.37 14.38 -4.83
C ASP A 126 -14.01 13.40 -3.71
N MET A 127 -12.74 13.00 -3.68
CA MET A 127 -12.20 12.10 -2.66
C MET A 127 -12.27 12.66 -1.25
N ARG A 128 -11.89 13.93 -1.09
CA ARG A 128 -11.94 14.62 0.20
C ARG A 128 -13.36 14.79 0.69
N SER A 129 -14.30 15.06 -0.21
CA SER A 129 -15.73 15.12 0.10
C SER A 129 -16.27 13.77 0.56
N LYS A 130 -15.90 12.69 -0.13
CA LYS A 130 -16.45 11.35 0.11
C LYS A 130 -15.85 10.63 1.31
N TYR A 131 -14.54 10.77 1.54
CA TYR A 131 -13.82 9.98 2.55
C TYR A 131 -13.03 10.84 3.55
N GLY A 132 -13.09 12.17 3.43
CA GLY A 132 -12.38 13.09 4.31
C GLY A 132 -10.95 13.39 3.83
N LYS A 133 -10.22 14.19 4.60
CA LYS A 133 -8.80 14.43 4.37
C LYS A 133 -8.00 13.36 5.15
N PRO A 134 -7.04 12.66 4.54
CA PRO A 134 -6.13 11.80 5.28
C PRO A 134 -5.07 12.64 6.02
N GLU A 135 -4.74 12.23 7.24
CA GLU A 135 -3.57 12.71 7.97
C GLU A 135 -2.30 11.99 7.46
N THR A 136 -2.42 10.72 7.06
CA THR A 136 -1.33 9.92 6.49
C THR A 136 -1.67 9.32 5.14
N ILE A 137 -0.72 9.38 4.20
CA ILE A 137 -0.78 8.60 2.96
C ILE A 137 0.34 7.58 2.96
N ILE A 138 -0.01 6.32 2.69
CA ILE A 138 0.94 5.23 2.40
C ILE A 138 1.08 5.08 0.88
N LEU A 139 2.32 4.98 0.41
CA LEU A 139 2.66 4.74 -0.98
C LEU A 139 3.47 3.44 -1.07
N ASP A 140 2.92 2.39 -1.68
CA ASP A 140 3.63 1.14 -2.01
C ASP A 140 3.53 0.85 -3.52
N PRO A 141 4.14 1.69 -4.38
CA PRO A 141 3.97 1.59 -5.82
C PRO A 141 4.73 0.41 -6.44
N PRO A 142 4.40 0.04 -7.69
CA PRO A 142 5.22 -0.90 -8.46
C PRO A 142 6.65 -0.36 -8.66
N ARG A 143 7.56 -1.23 -9.13
CA ARG A 143 8.99 -0.89 -9.38
C ARG A 143 9.24 0.40 -10.18
N ALA A 144 8.30 0.77 -11.06
CA ALA A 144 8.38 1.99 -11.86
C ALA A 144 8.24 3.30 -11.05
N GLY A 145 7.86 3.21 -9.76
CA GLY A 145 7.60 4.35 -8.90
C GLY A 145 6.18 4.90 -9.04
N VAL A 146 5.94 6.04 -8.40
CA VAL A 146 4.65 6.74 -8.42
C VAL A 146 4.54 7.60 -9.67
N HIS A 147 3.43 7.47 -10.39
CA HIS A 147 3.18 8.33 -11.54
C HIS A 147 3.11 9.81 -11.11
N ARG A 148 3.78 10.72 -11.83
CA ARG A 148 3.85 12.17 -11.48
C ARG A 148 2.51 12.83 -11.16
N LYS A 149 1.42 12.44 -11.83
CA LYS A 149 0.06 12.95 -11.52
C LYS A 149 -0.40 12.56 -10.11
N VAL A 150 -0.10 11.35 -9.66
CA VAL A 150 -0.42 10.87 -8.31
C VAL A 150 0.40 11.64 -7.28
N LEU A 151 1.71 11.84 -7.49
CA LEU A 151 2.53 12.68 -6.60
C LEU A 151 1.99 14.11 -6.49
N LYS A 152 1.57 14.71 -7.61
CA LYS A 152 0.95 16.05 -7.59
C LYS A 152 -0.33 16.05 -6.75
N GLY A 153 -1.21 15.08 -6.93
CA GLY A 153 -2.42 15.00 -6.12
C GLY A 153 -2.14 14.71 -4.64
N VAL A 154 -1.11 13.92 -4.31
CA VAL A 154 -0.65 13.74 -2.92
C VAL A 154 -0.20 15.07 -2.31
N LEU A 155 0.57 15.87 -3.06
CA LEU A 155 0.98 17.21 -2.64
C LEU A 155 -0.20 18.18 -2.53
N GLU A 156 -1.26 18.00 -3.31
CA GLU A 156 -2.49 18.81 -3.26
C GLU A 156 -3.38 18.43 -2.06
N ILE A 157 -3.53 17.13 -1.77
CA ILE A 157 -4.18 16.67 -0.53
C ILE A 157 -3.41 17.18 0.69
N TYR A 158 -2.08 17.21 0.58
CA TYR A 158 -1.17 17.73 1.58
C TYR A 158 -1.37 17.09 2.97
N PRO A 159 -1.20 15.76 3.09
CA PRO A 159 -1.24 15.05 4.37
C PRO A 159 -0.10 15.49 5.28
N ASP A 160 -0.21 15.25 6.58
CA ASP A 160 0.86 15.60 7.53
C ASP A 160 2.03 14.62 7.43
N ILE A 161 1.74 13.36 7.10
CA ILE A 161 2.71 12.28 6.96
C ILE A 161 2.53 11.57 5.62
N ILE A 162 3.65 11.28 4.97
CA ILE A 162 3.71 10.33 3.85
C ILE A 162 4.66 9.21 4.28
N ILE A 163 4.21 7.96 4.18
CA ILE A 163 5.10 6.80 4.34
C ILE A 163 5.22 6.12 2.98
N TYR A 164 6.43 6.11 2.43
CA TYR A 164 6.72 5.55 1.13
C TYR A 164 7.49 4.25 1.31
N VAL A 165 6.95 3.13 0.81
CA VAL A 165 7.60 1.82 0.73
C VAL A 165 8.04 1.58 -0.72
N SER A 166 9.27 1.12 -0.94
CA SER A 166 9.79 0.90 -2.29
C SER A 166 10.82 -0.21 -2.38
N CYS A 167 10.64 -1.07 -3.39
CA CYS A 167 11.61 -2.07 -3.81
C CYS A 167 12.63 -1.56 -4.85
N ASN A 168 12.56 -0.27 -5.25
CA ASN A 168 13.45 0.33 -6.24
C ASN A 168 13.97 1.71 -5.77
N LEU A 169 15.27 1.77 -5.48
CA LEU A 169 15.92 2.99 -5.00
C LEU A 169 15.98 4.13 -6.03
N GLU A 170 16.07 3.81 -7.33
CA GLU A 170 16.19 4.81 -8.39
C GLU A 170 14.88 5.60 -8.54
N SER A 171 13.76 4.90 -8.69
CA SER A 171 12.44 5.55 -8.78
C SER A 171 12.04 6.21 -7.45
N LEU A 172 12.37 5.60 -6.31
CA LEU A 172 12.22 6.24 -5.00
C LEU A 172 12.97 7.58 -4.93
N CYS A 173 14.23 7.65 -5.37
CA CYS A 173 15.00 8.89 -5.34
C CYS A 173 14.37 9.97 -6.21
N ASP A 174 13.90 9.61 -7.41
CA ASP A 174 13.22 10.54 -8.31
C ASP A 174 11.95 11.12 -7.70
N ASP A 175 11.13 10.28 -7.07
CA ASP A 175 9.88 10.68 -6.43
C ASP A 175 10.14 11.52 -5.17
N LEU A 176 11.15 11.17 -4.37
CA LEU A 176 11.58 11.95 -3.20
C LEU A 176 12.05 13.35 -3.60
N ARG A 177 12.69 13.55 -4.76
CA ARG A 177 13.06 14.92 -5.23
C ARG A 177 11.85 15.82 -5.45
N MET A 178 10.69 15.25 -5.79
CA MET A 178 9.45 16.01 -5.88
C MET A 178 8.84 16.26 -4.50
N LEU A 179 8.73 15.22 -3.66
CA LEU A 179 8.09 15.31 -2.35
C LEU A 179 8.86 16.21 -1.37
N THR A 180 10.19 16.16 -1.40
CA THR A 180 11.07 16.92 -0.48
C THR A 180 11.01 18.44 -0.64
N LYS A 181 10.40 18.93 -1.72
CA LYS A 181 10.10 20.35 -1.89
C LYS A 181 9.09 20.87 -0.86
N ASN A 182 8.21 20.00 -0.37
CA ASN A 182 7.13 20.35 0.56
C ASN A 182 7.16 19.55 1.87
N TYR A 183 8.02 18.54 1.95
CA TYR A 183 8.18 17.66 3.10
C TYR A 183 9.66 17.51 3.47
N ARG A 184 9.93 17.19 4.74
CA ARG A 184 11.25 16.72 5.19
C ARG A 184 11.24 15.20 5.35
N ILE A 185 12.33 14.55 4.97
CA ILE A 185 12.55 13.14 5.34
C ILE A 185 12.83 13.10 6.83
N SER A 186 12.02 12.36 7.59
CA SER A 186 12.17 12.21 9.04
C SER A 186 12.80 10.88 9.43
N LYS A 187 12.60 9.83 8.63
CA LYS A 187 13.18 8.50 8.86
C LYS A 187 13.33 7.74 7.55
N ILE A 188 14.39 6.95 7.46
CA ILE A 188 14.60 5.95 6.40
C ILE A 188 14.90 4.63 7.10
N GLN A 189 14.27 3.55 6.65
CA GLN A 189 14.53 2.21 7.13
C GLN A 189 14.55 1.22 5.98
N VAL A 190 15.54 0.33 6.01
CA VAL A 190 15.76 -0.68 4.97
C VAL A 190 15.37 -2.05 5.51
N PHE A 191 14.79 -2.89 4.65
CA PHE A 191 14.38 -4.26 4.94
C PHE A 191 14.91 -5.20 3.87
N ASP A 192 15.50 -6.31 4.32
CA ASP A 192 16.01 -7.37 3.44
C ASP A 192 14.92 -8.44 3.23
N PHE A 193 14.04 -8.21 2.26
CA PHE A 193 13.01 -9.18 1.89
C PHE A 193 13.57 -10.39 1.15
N PHE A 194 14.72 -10.22 0.49
CA PHE A 194 15.32 -11.19 -0.42
C PHE A 194 16.83 -11.34 -0.13
N PRO A 195 17.19 -12.00 0.98
CA PRO A 195 18.58 -12.20 1.33
C PRO A 195 19.34 -12.89 0.20
N GLN A 196 20.62 -12.53 0.02
CA GLN A 196 21.49 -13.03 -1.05
C GLN A 196 21.08 -12.57 -2.46
N THR A 197 20.23 -11.54 -2.57
CA THR A 197 19.92 -10.87 -3.85
C THR A 197 20.31 -9.39 -3.80
N TYR A 198 20.19 -8.70 -4.93
CA TYR A 198 20.40 -7.25 -5.01
C TYR A 198 19.15 -6.44 -4.62
N HIS A 199 18.02 -7.11 -4.34
CA HIS A 199 16.77 -6.42 -4.03
C HIS A 199 16.78 -5.86 -2.61
N ILE A 200 16.35 -4.60 -2.48
CA ILE A 200 16.29 -3.89 -1.21
C ILE A 200 14.92 -3.23 -1.12
N GLU A 201 14.22 -3.46 0.00
CA GLU A 201 12.99 -2.77 0.32
C GLU A 201 13.30 -1.59 1.25
N THR A 202 12.79 -0.40 0.92
CA THR A 202 13.08 0.83 1.66
C THR A 202 11.79 1.52 2.06
N MET A 203 11.63 1.81 3.34
CA MET A 203 10.56 2.65 3.87
C MET A 203 11.11 4.04 4.22
N VAL A 204 10.45 5.09 3.74
CA VAL A 204 10.79 6.48 4.01
C VAL A 204 9.58 7.17 4.64
N LYS A 205 9.75 7.72 5.84
CA LYS A 205 8.78 8.64 6.45
C LYS A 205 9.13 10.06 6.05
N LEU A 206 8.16 10.75 5.47
CA LEU A 206 8.21 12.18 5.21
C LEU A 206 7.19 12.88 6.10
N CYS A 207 7.60 14.00 6.70
CA CYS A 207 6.73 14.85 7.50
C CYS A 207 6.63 16.22 6.83
N LYS A 208 5.43 16.80 6.85
CA LYS A 208 5.21 18.16 6.38
C LYS A 208 6.11 19.16 7.15
N TYR A 209 6.57 20.22 6.49
CA TYR A 209 7.24 21.32 7.20
C TYR A 209 6.26 21.99 8.17
N LYS A 210 6.72 22.27 9.39
CA LYS A 210 5.94 23.05 10.37
C LYS A 210 5.94 24.52 9.97
#